data_AF-A0A7R9DEM9-F1
#
_entry.id   AF-A0A7R9DEM9-F1
#
_cell.length_a   1.000
_cell.length_b   1.000
_cell.length_c   1.000
_cell.angle_alpha   90.00
_cell.angle_beta   90.00
_cell.angle_gamma   90.00
#
_symmetry.space_group_name_H-M   'P 1'
#
loop_
_entity.id
_entity.type
_entity.pdbx_description
1 polymer ?
#
loop_
_entity_poly.entity_id
_entity_poly.type
_entity_poly.pdbx_seq_one_letter_code
_entity_poly.pdbx_strand_id
1 'polypeptide(L)'
;MSNCVPWSDRSCCTFNTTHLTHHGSPYNFNFNHCGHVKNMSEECRRHFIQDSCFYECSPNVGPWVVKVEMKTRNERFVHVPLCSSDCEAWFEACIDDYTCTDNWVRNFKWAGGTNQCHPGSECRTFQETFETAENFCHK
;
A
#
# COMPACT_ATOMS: atom_id res chain seq x y z
N MET A 1 10.72 13.93 0.41
CA MET A 1 10.13 13.70 1.74
C MET A 1 10.66 12.38 2.29
N SER A 2 11.00 12.33 3.57
CA SER A 2 11.69 11.20 4.19
C SER A 2 10.72 10.38 5.05
N ASN A 3 9.72 9.77 4.43
CA ASN A 3 8.63 9.06 5.13
C ASN A 3 9.13 7.96 6.06
N CYS A 4 10.29 7.34 5.78
CA CYS A 4 10.87 6.30 6.62
C CYS A 4 11.76 6.83 7.76
N VAL A 5 12.07 8.14 7.83
CA VAL A 5 12.93 8.73 8.88
C VAL A 5 12.42 8.54 10.31
N PRO A 6 11.11 8.49 10.60
CA PRO A 6 10.64 8.20 11.95
C PRO A 6 11.19 6.90 12.58
N TRP A 7 11.72 5.97 11.78
CA TRP A 7 12.33 4.72 12.25
C TRP A 7 13.87 4.73 12.22
N SER A 8 14.54 5.87 12.00
CA SER A 8 16.01 5.95 11.85
C SER A 8 16.78 5.37 13.03
N ASP A 9 16.26 5.54 14.24
CA ASP A 9 16.95 5.16 15.48
C ASP A 9 16.74 3.68 15.83
N ARG A 10 15.63 3.10 15.36
CA ARG A 10 15.25 1.70 15.60
C ARG A 10 14.32 1.20 14.49
N SER A 11 14.87 0.46 13.53
CA SER A 11 14.14 -0.09 12.39
C SER A 11 14.31 -1.60 12.22
N CYS A 12 13.34 -2.22 11.54
CA CYS A 12 13.47 -3.56 10.96
C CYS A 12 13.99 -3.54 9.51
N CYS A 13 13.93 -2.37 8.85
CA CYS A 13 14.32 -2.21 7.45
C CYS A 13 15.79 -1.74 7.29
N THR A 14 16.31 -1.90 6.07
CA THR A 14 17.67 -1.44 5.68
C THR A 14 17.60 -0.18 4.81
N PHE A 15 18.74 0.48 4.61
CA PHE A 15 18.84 1.58 3.65
C PHE A 15 18.32 1.19 2.25
N ASN A 16 18.71 0.03 1.73
CA ASN A 16 18.25 -0.45 0.41
C ASN A 16 16.72 -0.58 0.35
N THR A 17 16.10 -1.09 1.41
CA THR A 17 14.63 -1.16 1.52
C THR A 17 14.02 0.23 1.42
N THR A 18 14.49 1.19 2.23
CA THR A 18 13.97 2.56 2.20
C THR A 18 14.19 3.25 0.85
N HIS A 19 15.35 3.05 0.21
CA HIS A 19 15.65 3.60 -1.10
C HIS A 19 14.70 3.05 -2.17
N LEU A 20 14.45 1.74 -2.18
CA LEU A 20 13.49 1.11 -3.08
C LEU A 20 12.05 1.59 -2.83
N THR A 21 11.64 1.75 -1.57
CA THR A 21 10.32 2.28 -1.21
C THR A 21 10.08 3.70 -1.73
N HIS A 22 11.10 4.56 -1.68
CA HIS A 22 10.98 5.97 -2.09
C HIS A 22 11.18 6.20 -3.59
N HIS A 23 12.10 5.48 -4.22
CA HIS A 23 12.56 5.77 -5.59
C HIS A 23 12.31 4.65 -6.59
N GLY A 24 12.00 3.45 -6.09
CA GLY A 24 11.76 2.27 -6.91
C GLY A 24 10.29 1.86 -6.94
N SER A 25 10.12 0.56 -7.09
CA SER A 25 8.84 -0.13 -7.08
C SER A 25 9.00 -1.33 -6.14
N PRO A 26 8.79 -1.16 -4.82
CA PRO A 26 8.90 -2.27 -3.88
C PRO A 26 7.98 -3.39 -4.34
N TYR A 27 8.49 -4.62 -4.36
CA TYR A 27 7.78 -5.79 -4.87
C TYR A 27 7.33 -5.70 -6.34
N ASN A 28 7.97 -4.82 -7.13
CA ASN A 28 7.57 -4.47 -8.50
C ASN A 28 6.11 -3.99 -8.60
N PHE A 29 5.59 -3.38 -7.53
CA PHE A 29 4.24 -2.87 -7.49
C PHE A 29 4.09 -1.51 -8.22
N ASN A 30 3.18 -1.47 -9.18
CA ASN A 30 2.75 -0.31 -9.94
C ASN A 30 1.52 0.36 -9.28
N PHE A 31 1.77 1.50 -8.65
CA PHE A 31 0.72 2.38 -8.11
C PHE A 31 -0.13 3.04 -9.21
N ASN A 32 0.40 3.15 -10.43
CA ASN A 32 -0.29 3.73 -11.60
C ASN A 32 -0.97 2.66 -12.47
N HIS A 33 -1.53 1.60 -11.87
CA HIS A 33 -2.20 0.53 -12.64
C HIS A 33 -3.45 1.02 -13.41
N CYS A 34 -4.03 2.15 -13.00
CA CYS A 34 -5.08 2.89 -13.73
C CYS A 34 -4.56 4.13 -14.48
N GLY A 35 -3.26 4.21 -14.78
CA GLY A 35 -2.61 5.37 -15.40
C GLY A 35 -3.14 5.79 -16.78
N HIS A 36 -3.91 4.92 -17.46
CA HIS A 36 -4.61 5.26 -18.70
C HIS A 36 -5.79 6.22 -18.50
N VAL A 37 -6.33 6.30 -17.27
CA VAL A 37 -7.29 7.32 -16.85
C VAL A 37 -6.54 8.51 -16.25
N LYS A 38 -5.76 8.23 -15.19
CA LYS A 38 -5.00 9.22 -14.43
C LYS A 38 -3.92 8.48 -13.63
N ASN A 39 -2.69 9.01 -13.61
CA ASN A 39 -1.69 8.52 -12.66
C ASN A 39 -2.11 8.85 -11.22
N MET A 40 -1.72 8.02 -10.26
CA MET A 40 -1.97 8.28 -8.85
C MET A 40 -1.33 9.62 -8.46
N SER A 41 -2.08 10.43 -7.71
CA SER A 41 -1.64 11.71 -7.21
C SER A 41 -0.46 11.57 -6.25
N GLU A 42 0.33 12.64 -6.12
CA GLU A 42 1.46 12.66 -5.18
C GLU A 42 1.00 12.53 -3.72
N GLU A 43 -0.13 13.17 -3.36
CA GLU A 43 -0.70 13.10 -2.02
C GLU A 43 -1.14 11.67 -1.65
N CYS A 44 -1.91 11.00 -2.51
CA CYS A 44 -2.28 9.61 -2.29
C CYS A 44 -1.04 8.70 -2.21
N ARG A 45 -0.10 8.87 -3.15
CA ARG A 45 1.14 8.07 -3.19
C ARG A 45 2.00 8.25 -1.94
N ARG A 46 2.04 9.45 -1.36
CA ARG A 46 2.77 9.72 -0.12
C ARG A 46 2.30 8.83 1.04
N HIS A 47 0.99 8.58 1.14
CA HIS A 47 0.45 7.69 2.17
C HIS A 47 0.81 6.22 1.92
N PHE A 48 0.74 5.72 0.67
CA PHE A 48 1.22 4.37 0.34
C PHE A 48 2.71 4.17 0.64
N ILE A 49 3.55 5.20 0.40
CA ILE A 49 4.97 5.17 0.78
C ILE A 49 5.11 5.12 2.31
N GLN A 50 4.30 5.85 3.05
CA GLN A 50 4.32 5.85 4.51
C GLN A 50 3.86 4.51 5.11
N ASP A 51 2.81 3.92 4.56
CA ASP A 51 2.38 2.55 4.89
C ASP A 51 3.48 1.53 4.61
N SER A 52 4.15 1.63 3.44
CA SER A 52 5.30 0.78 3.11
C SER A 52 6.44 0.97 4.11
N CYS A 53 6.76 2.20 4.51
CA CYS A 53 7.76 2.45 5.55
C CYS A 53 7.35 1.84 6.90
N PHE A 54 6.08 1.99 7.31
CA PHE A 54 5.57 1.37 8.53
C PHE A 54 5.70 -0.16 8.46
N TYR A 55 5.29 -0.75 7.34
CA TYR A 55 5.29 -2.19 7.13
C TYR A 55 6.72 -2.77 7.20
N GLU A 56 7.66 -2.15 6.51
CA GLU A 56 9.04 -2.62 6.43
C GLU A 56 9.87 -2.28 7.67
N CYS A 57 9.65 -1.12 8.28
CA CYS A 57 10.57 -0.55 9.27
C CYS A 57 10.09 -0.66 10.71
N SER A 58 8.78 -0.76 10.99
CA SER A 58 8.28 -0.67 12.36
C SER A 58 8.71 -1.86 13.23
N PRO A 59 9.42 -1.64 14.34
CA PRO A 59 9.82 -2.69 15.28
C PRO A 59 8.77 -2.93 16.38
N ASN A 60 7.57 -2.36 16.24
CA ASN A 60 6.52 -2.35 17.26
C ASN A 60 5.25 -3.13 16.88
N VAL A 61 5.28 -3.80 15.72
CA VAL A 61 4.13 -4.54 15.17
C VAL A 61 3.98 -5.97 15.69
N GLY A 62 4.92 -6.42 16.54
CA GLY A 62 4.98 -7.79 17.09
C GLY A 62 3.64 -8.40 17.53
N PRO A 63 2.76 -7.68 18.27
CA PRO A 63 1.47 -8.22 18.70
C PRO A 63 0.50 -8.62 17.58
N TRP A 64 0.68 -8.09 16.37
CA TRP A 64 -0.20 -8.30 15.21
C TRP A 64 0.43 -9.19 14.13
N VAL A 65 1.63 -9.73 14.39
CA VAL A 65 2.30 -10.65 13.47
C VAL A 65 1.67 -12.03 13.58
N VAL A 66 1.24 -12.57 12.45
CA VAL A 66 0.75 -13.95 12.33
C VAL A 66 1.55 -14.72 11.29
N LYS A 67 1.71 -16.03 11.52
CA LYS A 67 2.34 -16.92 10.55
C LYS A 67 1.41 -17.19 9.37
N VAL A 68 1.98 -17.24 8.17
CA VAL A 68 1.29 -17.56 6.92
C VAL A 68 2.16 -18.45 6.05
N GLU A 69 1.53 -19.27 5.21
CA GLU A 69 2.24 -20.06 4.21
C GLU A 69 2.08 -19.40 2.83
N MET A 70 2.95 -18.44 2.52
CA MET A 70 3.01 -17.80 1.20
C MET A 70 4.39 -18.01 0.58
N LYS A 71 4.45 -18.09 -0.76
CA LYS A 71 5.73 -18.24 -1.48
C LYS A 71 6.75 -17.14 -1.19
N THR A 72 6.27 -15.95 -0.83
CA THR A 72 7.09 -14.74 -0.68
C THR A 72 7.28 -14.30 0.77
N ARG A 73 6.51 -14.83 1.73
CA ARG A 73 6.57 -14.46 3.15
C ARG A 73 6.02 -15.55 4.05
N ASN A 74 6.61 -15.68 5.23
CA ASN A 74 6.19 -16.63 6.27
C ASN A 74 5.36 -15.96 7.38
N GLU A 75 5.30 -14.63 7.39
CA GLU A 75 4.61 -13.83 8.38
C GLU A 75 3.93 -12.62 7.71
N ARG A 76 2.86 -12.12 8.32
CA ARG A 76 2.19 -10.87 7.91
C ARG A 76 1.53 -10.21 9.10
N PHE A 77 1.11 -8.97 8.94
CA PHE A 77 0.30 -8.28 9.93
C PHE A 77 -1.19 -8.53 9.70
N VAL A 78 -1.95 -8.67 10.79
CA VAL A 78 -3.42 -8.80 10.78
C VAL A 78 -4.00 -7.96 11.90
N HIS A 79 -5.05 -7.19 11.59
CA HIS A 79 -5.78 -6.34 12.55
C HIS A 79 -4.87 -5.36 13.31
N VAL A 80 -3.92 -4.75 12.61
CA VAL A 80 -3.15 -3.62 13.17
C VAL A 80 -4.12 -2.46 13.41
N PRO A 81 -4.22 -1.91 14.62
CA PRO A 81 -5.15 -0.84 14.95
C PRO A 81 -4.59 0.49 14.44
N LEU A 82 -4.77 0.75 13.15
CA LEU A 82 -4.47 2.06 12.58
C LEU A 82 -5.36 3.12 13.24
N CYS A 83 -4.81 4.29 13.56
CA CYS A 83 -5.61 5.38 14.10
C CYS A 83 -6.64 5.82 13.05
N SER A 84 -7.87 6.16 13.50
CA SER A 84 -8.94 6.65 12.60
C SER A 84 -8.46 7.82 11.74
N SER A 85 -7.75 8.76 12.35
CA SER A 85 -7.21 9.94 11.66
C SER A 85 -6.21 9.60 10.56
N ASP A 86 -5.38 8.57 10.74
CA ASP A 86 -4.40 8.16 9.70
C ASP A 86 -5.13 7.50 8.53
N CYS A 87 -6.14 6.69 8.82
CA CYS A 87 -6.97 6.01 7.82
C CYS A 87 -7.82 7.01 7.02
N GLU A 88 -8.49 7.94 7.70
CA GLU A 88 -9.30 9.00 7.09
C GLU A 88 -8.44 9.90 6.20
N ALA A 89 -7.30 10.39 6.71
CA ALA A 89 -6.40 11.23 5.93
C ALA A 89 -5.85 10.53 4.67
N TRP A 90 -5.56 9.22 4.77
CA TRP A 90 -5.14 8.45 3.62
C TRP A 90 -6.26 8.32 2.59
N PHE A 91 -7.47 7.97 3.01
CA PHE A 91 -8.61 7.85 2.10
C PHE A 91 -8.96 9.19 1.45
N GLU A 92 -8.98 10.29 2.21
CA GLU A 92 -9.21 11.65 1.69
C GLU A 92 -8.14 12.08 0.68
N ALA A 93 -6.89 11.67 0.85
CA ALA A 93 -5.83 11.95 -0.13
C ALA A 93 -6.02 11.17 -1.45
N CYS A 94 -6.77 10.06 -1.42
CA CYS A 94 -6.93 9.14 -2.54
C CYS A 94 -8.33 9.14 -3.19
N ILE A 95 -9.34 9.78 -2.60
CA ILE A 95 -10.75 9.81 -3.06
C ILE A 95 -10.92 9.90 -4.58
N ASP A 96 -10.22 10.85 -5.23
CA ASP A 96 -10.32 11.14 -6.67
C ASP A 96 -9.25 10.42 -7.53
N ASP A 97 -8.48 9.52 -6.94
CA ASP A 97 -7.57 8.62 -7.66
C ASP A 97 -8.28 7.32 -8.02
N TYR A 98 -7.64 6.52 -8.89
CA TYR A 98 -8.30 5.41 -9.56
C TYR A 98 -7.68 4.07 -9.21
N THR A 99 -8.55 3.08 -8.99
CA THR A 99 -8.17 1.68 -8.90
C THR A 99 -9.15 0.79 -9.66
N CYS A 100 -8.77 -0.45 -9.90
CA CYS A 100 -9.59 -1.45 -10.58
C CYS A 100 -9.97 -2.63 -9.67
N THR A 101 -9.61 -2.56 -8.40
CA THR A 101 -9.87 -3.62 -7.42
C THR A 101 -9.86 -3.09 -5.98
N ASP A 102 -10.66 -3.73 -5.12
CA ASP A 102 -10.76 -3.47 -3.69
C ASP A 102 -9.72 -4.23 -2.84
N ASN A 103 -9.15 -5.33 -3.34
CA ASN A 103 -8.09 -6.06 -2.64
C ASN A 103 -6.77 -6.08 -3.41
N TRP A 104 -5.83 -5.23 -2.99
CA TRP A 104 -4.54 -5.06 -3.67
C TRP A 104 -3.54 -6.21 -3.42
N VAL A 105 -3.80 -7.07 -2.43
CA VAL A 105 -2.95 -8.23 -2.14
C VAL A 105 -3.27 -9.41 -3.07
N ARG A 106 -4.54 -9.55 -3.50
CA ARG A 106 -5.04 -10.78 -4.14
C ARG A 106 -5.52 -10.62 -5.56
N ASN A 107 -6.09 -9.48 -5.91
CA ASN A 107 -6.90 -9.35 -7.12
C ASN A 107 -6.12 -8.78 -8.31
N PHE A 108 -4.81 -8.58 -8.20
CA PHE A 108 -4.02 -8.19 -9.37
C PHE A 108 -3.57 -9.40 -10.18
N LYS A 109 -3.59 -9.24 -11.50
CA LYS A 109 -2.88 -10.12 -12.42
C LYS A 109 -1.41 -9.71 -12.45
N TRP A 110 -0.50 -10.65 -12.20
CA TRP A 110 0.94 -10.40 -12.33
C TRP A 110 1.41 -10.82 -13.73
N ALA A 111 1.86 -9.85 -14.54
CA ALA A 111 2.35 -10.08 -15.89
C ALA A 111 3.49 -9.10 -16.21
N GLY A 112 4.52 -9.57 -16.92
CA GLY A 112 5.70 -8.76 -17.21
C GLY A 112 6.47 -8.29 -15.97
N GLY A 113 6.30 -8.98 -14.83
CA GLY A 113 6.97 -8.65 -13.58
C GLY A 113 6.29 -7.58 -12.73
N THR A 114 5.12 -7.06 -13.11
CA THR A 114 4.37 -6.06 -12.33
C THR A 114 2.88 -6.41 -12.22
N ASN A 115 2.17 -5.77 -11.30
CA ASN A 115 0.73 -5.92 -11.16
C ASN A 115 -0.03 -5.14 -12.25
N GLN A 116 -1.08 -5.78 -12.75
CA GLN A 116 -1.98 -5.25 -13.77
C GLN A 116 -3.43 -5.56 -13.35
N CYS A 117 -4.35 -4.67 -13.74
CA CYS A 117 -5.77 -4.95 -13.63
C CYS A 117 -6.16 -6.21 -14.41
N HIS A 118 -7.13 -6.97 -13.92
CA HIS A 118 -7.66 -8.08 -14.68
C HIS A 118 -8.34 -7.58 -15.97
N PRO A 119 -8.31 -8.38 -17.07
CA PRO A 119 -9.05 -8.05 -18.27
C PRO A 119 -10.55 -7.86 -17.96
N GLY A 120 -11.11 -6.74 -18.39
CA GLY A 120 -12.52 -6.39 -18.14
C GLY A 120 -12.79 -5.70 -16.80
N SER A 121 -11.79 -5.55 -15.93
CA SER A 121 -11.91 -4.66 -14.78
C SER A 121 -11.97 -3.21 -15.24
N GLU A 122 -12.88 -2.44 -14.66
CA GLU A 122 -13.03 -1.01 -14.90
C GLU A 122 -12.24 -0.23 -13.84
N CYS A 123 -11.51 0.80 -14.26
CA CYS A 123 -10.89 1.74 -13.33
C CYS A 123 -11.94 2.72 -12.83
N ARG A 124 -12.20 2.70 -11.53
CA ARG A 124 -13.14 3.56 -10.81
C ARG A 124 -12.39 4.38 -9.77
N THR A 125 -13.03 5.43 -9.29
CA THR A 125 -12.45 6.21 -8.19
C THR A 125 -12.30 5.34 -6.94
N PHE A 126 -11.36 5.69 -6.05
CA PHE A 126 -11.25 5.04 -4.75
C PHE A 126 -12.55 5.23 -3.95
N GLN A 127 -13.21 6.39 -4.08
CA GLN A 127 -14.53 6.61 -3.46
C GLN A 127 -15.59 5.61 -3.92
N GLU A 128 -15.69 5.34 -5.22
CA GLU A 128 -16.64 4.34 -5.75
C GLU A 128 -16.26 2.91 -5.37
N THR A 129 -14.96 2.62 -5.21
CA THR A 129 -14.47 1.27 -4.93
C THR A 129 -14.57 0.90 -3.45
N PHE A 130 -14.20 1.84 -2.57
CA PHE A 130 -14.11 1.59 -1.14
C PHE A 130 -15.26 2.20 -0.35
N GLU A 131 -15.93 3.24 -0.86
CA GLU A 131 -17.07 3.96 -0.24
C GLU A 131 -16.73 4.72 1.06
N THR A 132 -15.93 4.13 1.95
CA THR A 132 -15.55 4.66 3.26
C THR A 132 -14.07 4.44 3.56
N ALA A 133 -13.51 5.26 4.45
CA ALA A 133 -12.13 5.09 4.92
C ALA A 133 -11.92 3.72 5.59
N GLU A 134 -12.88 3.25 6.38
CA GLU A 134 -12.80 1.95 7.05
C GLU A 134 -12.62 0.81 6.04
N ASN A 135 -13.46 0.77 4.99
CA ASN A 135 -13.33 -0.21 3.93
C ASN A 135 -11.98 -0.09 3.20
N PHE A 136 -11.50 1.13 2.99
CA PHE A 136 -10.22 1.38 2.33
C PHE A 136 -9.03 0.81 3.11
N CYS A 137 -8.99 1.01 4.43
CA CYS A 137 -7.86 0.56 5.25
C CYS A 137 -7.95 -0.91 5.65
N HIS A 138 -9.12 -1.54 5.58
CA HIS A 138 -9.35 -2.90 6.09
C HIS A 138 -9.46 -4.00 5.02
N LYS A 139 -9.60 -3.66 3.72
CA LYS A 139 -9.84 -4.63 2.64
C LYS A 139 -8.59 -5.13 1.91
#